data_AF-A0A2I0PFV8-F1
#
_entry.id   AF-A0A2I0PFV8-F1
#
_cell.length_a   1.000
_cell.length_b   1.000
_cell.length_c   1.000
_cell.angle_alpha   90.00
_cell.angle_beta   90.00
_cell.angle_gamma   90.00
#
_symmetry.space_group_name_H-M   'P 1'
#
loop_
_entity.id
_entity.type
_entity.pdbx_description
1 polymer ?
#
loop_
_entity_poly.entity_id
_entity_poly.type
_entity_poly.pdbx_seq_one_letter_code
_entity_poly.pdbx_strand_id
1 'polypeptide(L)'
;MTEQSTPVGVVLIGIFFVLFGLSSLYGGFRLVLMPSWAGGLGPLIGIALLAAAAIELSFGIGSLLARPWAWILGILILVFCILIQSVILISWIRADLLNDPGEFSLFSPDVYFWPVFMIILTAAVLYYFYQPHVRGYFSGLNKE
;
A
#
# COMPACT_ATOMS: atom_id res chain seq x y z
N MET A 1 -4.32 23.30 27.11
CA MET A 1 -3.85 22.57 25.92
C MET A 1 -4.70 21.32 25.81
N THR A 2 -5.67 21.28 24.90
CA THR A 2 -6.45 20.06 24.68
C THR A 2 -5.56 19.10 23.90
N GLU A 3 -5.11 18.01 24.53
CA GLU A 3 -4.46 16.91 23.82
C GLU A 3 -5.36 16.49 22.67
N GLN A 4 -4.94 16.77 21.44
CA GLN A 4 -5.63 16.28 20.27
C GLN A 4 -5.35 14.79 20.20
N SER A 5 -6.30 13.98 20.67
CA SER A 5 -6.19 12.52 20.68
C SER A 5 -5.87 12.02 19.27
N THR A 6 -4.77 11.28 19.14
CA THR A 6 -4.34 10.67 17.87
C THR A 6 -5.50 9.83 17.31
N PRO A 7 -5.94 10.03 16.05
CA PRO A 7 -7.00 9.23 15.47
C PRO A 7 -6.58 7.77 15.42
N VAL A 8 -7.36 6.87 16.05
CA VAL A 8 -7.02 5.44 16.15
C VAL A 8 -6.74 4.83 14.78
N GLY A 9 -7.50 5.22 13.75
CA GLY A 9 -7.28 4.71 12.39
C GLY A 9 -5.92 5.14 11.80
N VAL A 10 -5.43 6.34 12.09
CA VAL A 10 -4.10 6.79 11.62
C VAL A 10 -3.00 5.98 12.30
N VAL A 11 -3.15 5.69 13.59
CA VAL A 11 -2.21 4.85 14.34
C VAL A 11 -2.19 3.43 13.77
N LEU A 12 -3.36 2.84 13.54
CA LEU A 12 -3.47 1.51 12.94
C LEU A 12 -2.83 1.46 11.55
N ILE A 13 -3.12 2.45 10.69
CA ILE A 13 -2.54 2.52 9.35
C ILE A 13 -1.01 2.68 9.43
N GLY A 14 -0.51 3.53 10.34
CA GLY A 14 0.91 3.68 10.59
C GLY A 14 1.58 2.37 11.01
N ILE A 15 0.98 1.65 11.96
CA ILE A 15 1.46 0.32 12.40
C ILE A 15 1.46 -0.67 11.25
N PHE A 16 0.38 -0.75 10.47
CA PHE A 16 0.31 -1.66 9.32
C PHE A 16 1.41 -1.37 8.31
N PHE A 17 1.65 -0.10 7.96
CA PHE A 17 2.72 0.27 7.03
C PHE A 17 4.11 -0.01 7.59
N VAL A 18 4.33 0.13 8.91
CA VAL A 18 5.59 -0.29 9.54
C VAL A 18 5.76 -1.81 9.42
N LEU A 19 4.73 -2.60 9.70
CA LEU A 19 4.79 -4.06 9.60
C LEU A 19 5.00 -4.54 8.15
N PHE A 20 4.31 -3.91 7.19
CA PHE A 20 4.54 -4.15 5.76
C PHE A 20 5.98 -3.80 5.37
N GLY A 21 6.46 -2.62 5.76
CA GLY A 21 7.82 -2.18 5.51
C GLY A 21 8.87 -3.14 6.08
N LEU A 22 8.69 -3.64 7.30
CA LEU A 22 9.58 -4.65 7.89
C LEU A 22 9.55 -5.99 7.14
N SER A 23 8.37 -6.40 6.66
CA SER A 23 8.20 -7.62 5.88
C SER A 23 8.87 -7.49 4.51
N SER A 24 8.68 -6.35 3.83
CA SER A 24 9.33 -5.98 2.57
C SER A 24 10.85 -5.90 2.73
N LEU A 25 11.33 -5.33 3.84
CA LEU A 25 12.75 -5.25 4.16
C LEU A 25 13.38 -6.64 4.29
N TYR A 26 12.74 -7.53 5.05
CA TYR A 26 13.17 -8.92 5.22
C TYR A 26 13.17 -9.68 3.89
N GLY A 27 12.08 -9.58 3.11
CA GLY A 27 11.98 -10.21 1.79
C GLY A 27 13.03 -9.69 0.80
N GLY A 28 13.25 -8.38 0.78
CA GLY A 28 14.24 -7.71 -0.05
C GLY A 28 15.66 -8.17 0.26
N PHE A 29 16.09 -8.14 1.52
CA PHE A 29 17.41 -8.64 1.93
C PHE A 29 17.60 -10.11 1.58
N ARG A 30 16.57 -10.94 1.80
CA ARG A 30 16.63 -12.37 1.46
C ARG A 30 16.87 -12.57 -0.03
N LEU A 31 16.22 -11.81 -0.90
CA LEU A 31 16.39 -11.94 -2.35
C LEU A 31 17.71 -11.36 -2.89
N VAL A 32 18.23 -10.29 -2.27
CA VAL A 32 19.54 -9.72 -2.64
C VAL A 32 20.69 -10.63 -2.19
N LEU A 33 20.64 -11.12 -0.96
CA LEU A 33 21.75 -11.85 -0.33
C LEU A 33 21.70 -13.36 -0.58
N MET A 34 20.53 -13.92 -0.92
CA MET A 34 20.34 -15.34 -1.24
C MET A 34 19.70 -15.51 -2.64
N PRO A 35 20.44 -15.18 -3.72
CA PRO A 35 19.91 -15.21 -5.08
C PRO A 35 19.53 -16.61 -5.59
N SER A 36 19.85 -17.68 -4.85
CA SER A 36 19.55 -19.07 -5.20
C SER A 36 18.05 -19.38 -5.30
N TRP A 37 17.18 -18.60 -4.65
CA TRP A 37 15.72 -18.78 -4.71
C TRP A 37 15.12 -18.25 -6.03
N ALA A 38 15.47 -17.03 -6.45
CA ALA A 38 14.79 -16.34 -7.54
C ALA A 38 15.60 -16.27 -8.85
N GLY A 39 16.71 -17.02 -8.92
CA GLY A 39 17.60 -17.01 -10.07
C GLY A 39 18.24 -15.63 -10.31
N GLY A 40 18.66 -15.37 -11.54
CA GLY A 40 19.38 -14.13 -11.90
C GLY A 40 18.59 -12.82 -11.69
N LEU A 41 17.26 -12.89 -11.59
CA LEU A 41 16.40 -11.73 -11.33
C LEU A 41 16.20 -11.44 -9.84
N GLY A 42 16.57 -12.38 -8.95
CA GLY A 42 16.42 -12.25 -7.51
C GLY A 42 16.95 -10.93 -6.93
N PRO A 43 18.20 -10.53 -7.26
CA PRO A 43 18.74 -9.26 -6.76
C PRO A 43 17.95 -8.03 -7.21
N LEU A 44 17.42 -8.01 -8.44
CA LEU A 44 16.64 -6.87 -8.95
C LEU A 44 15.29 -6.75 -8.22
N ILE A 45 14.60 -7.87 -8.04
CA ILE A 45 13.35 -7.93 -7.27
C ILE A 45 13.63 -7.54 -5.81
N GLY A 46 14.74 -8.03 -5.25
CA GLY A 46 15.18 -7.70 -3.90
C GLY A 46 15.43 -6.20 -3.69
N ILE A 47 16.12 -5.54 -4.62
CA ILE A 47 16.33 -4.08 -4.60
C ILE A 47 15.00 -3.33 -4.67
N ALA A 48 14.07 -3.77 -5.53
CA ALA A 48 12.75 -3.16 -5.62
C ALA A 48 11.97 -3.27 -4.30
N LEU A 49 12.03 -4.43 -3.64
CA LEU A 49 11.42 -4.62 -2.32
C LEU A 49 12.08 -3.77 -1.23
N LEU A 50 13.40 -3.59 -1.25
CA LEU A 50 14.08 -2.70 -0.30
C LEU A 50 13.69 -1.23 -0.51
N ALA A 51 13.53 -0.80 -1.76
CA ALA A 51 13.03 0.54 -2.08
C ALA A 51 11.58 0.73 -1.59
N ALA A 52 10.71 -0.26 -1.82
CA ALA A 52 9.35 -0.27 -1.31
C ALA A 52 9.33 -0.20 0.22
N ALA A 53 10.16 -1.01 0.90
CA ALA A 53 10.29 -1.03 2.34
C ALA A 53 10.67 0.35 2.91
N ALA A 54 11.61 1.06 2.27
CA ALA A 54 12.00 2.39 2.69
C ALA A 54 10.84 3.38 2.61
N ILE A 55 10.02 3.31 1.55
CA ILE A 55 8.83 4.16 1.37
C ILE A 55 7.77 3.82 2.41
N GLU A 56 7.48 2.52 2.61
CA GLU A 56 6.48 2.02 3.56
C GLU A 56 6.83 2.40 5.00
N LEU A 57 8.08 2.20 5.41
CA LEU A 57 8.58 2.59 6.73
C LEU A 57 8.55 4.09 6.92
N SER A 58 8.99 4.87 5.92
CA SER A 58 8.97 6.33 5.98
C SER A 58 7.54 6.84 6.19
N PHE A 59 6.59 6.34 5.41
CA PHE A 59 5.18 6.71 5.55
C PHE A 59 4.57 6.25 6.88
N GLY A 60 4.86 5.03 7.31
CA GLY A 60 4.37 4.49 8.59
C GLY A 60 4.86 5.32 9.79
N ILE A 61 6.17 5.56 9.86
CA ILE A 61 6.79 6.41 10.90
C ILE A 61 6.26 7.85 10.81
N GLY A 62 6.18 8.41 9.59
CA GLY A 62 5.64 9.75 9.36
C GLY A 62 4.19 9.89 9.85
N SER A 63 3.38 8.86 9.68
CA SER A 63 2.00 8.81 10.16
C SER A 63 1.91 8.76 11.69
N LEU A 64 2.76 7.95 12.32
CA LEU A 64 2.83 7.84 13.78
C LEU A 64 3.38 9.11 14.45
N LEU A 65 4.33 9.79 13.80
CA LEU A 65 4.89 11.07 14.24
C LEU A 65 4.06 12.28 13.78
N ALA A 66 2.88 12.05 13.19
CA ALA A 66 1.95 13.10 12.76
C ALA A 66 2.56 14.12 11.79
N ARG A 67 3.57 13.72 11.00
CA ARG A 67 4.27 14.64 10.10
C ARG A 67 3.35 15.08 8.96
N PRO A 68 3.30 16.38 8.61
CA PRO A 68 2.37 16.91 7.61
C PRO A 68 2.60 16.31 6.21
N TRP A 69 3.86 15.98 5.89
CA TRP A 69 4.21 15.34 4.62
C TRP A 69 3.69 13.91 4.50
N ALA A 70 3.48 13.21 5.63
CA ALA A 70 2.99 11.84 5.62
C ALA A 70 1.59 11.77 5.03
N TRP A 71 0.73 12.74 5.34
CA TRP A 71 -0.62 12.80 4.77
C TRP A 71 -0.62 12.90 3.23
N ILE A 72 0.20 13.81 2.68
CA ILE A 72 0.31 14.00 1.23
C ILE A 72 0.87 12.75 0.57
N LEU A 73 1.95 12.18 1.11
CA LEU A 73 2.53 10.95 0.58
C LEU A 73 1.56 9.78 0.66
N GLY A 74 0.79 9.66 1.74
CA GLY A 74 -0.22 8.62 1.91
C GLY A 74 -1.27 8.66 0.83
N ILE A 75 -1.83 9.84 0.56
CA ILE A 75 -2.81 10.02 -0.52
C ILE A 75 -2.20 9.61 -1.87
N LEU A 76 -0.99 10.07 -2.18
CA LEU A 76 -0.32 9.76 -3.45
C LEU A 76 -0.06 8.25 -3.60
N ILE A 77 0.44 7.61 -2.56
CA ILE A 77 0.72 6.16 -2.54
C ILE A 77 -0.59 5.38 -2.71
N LEU A 78 -1.64 5.71 -1.97
CA LEU A 78 -2.93 5.00 -2.04
C LEU A 78 -3.57 5.14 -3.41
N VAL A 79 -3.55 6.34 -4.01
CA VAL A 79 -4.04 6.56 -5.38
C VAL A 79 -3.22 5.74 -6.37
N PHE A 80 -1.90 5.76 -6.26
CA PHE A 80 -1.01 4.97 -7.12
C PHE A 80 -1.27 3.46 -6.99
N CYS A 81 -1.47 2.95 -5.78
CA CYS A 81 -1.84 1.56 -5.52
C CYS A 81 -3.17 1.20 -6.21
N ILE A 82 -4.20 2.05 -6.13
CA ILE A 82 -5.48 1.82 -6.81
C ILE A 82 -5.28 1.73 -8.33
N LEU A 83 -4.49 2.63 -8.90
CA LEU A 83 -4.22 2.64 -10.35
C LEU A 83 -3.50 1.36 -10.80
N ILE A 84 -2.43 0.96 -10.12
CA ILE A 84 -1.71 -0.29 -10.44
C ILE A 84 -2.62 -1.50 -10.34
N GLN A 85 -3.38 -1.63 -9.24
CA GLN A 85 -4.26 -2.77 -9.04
C GLN A 85 -5.37 -2.82 -10.10
N SER A 86 -5.88 -1.66 -10.51
CA SER A 86 -6.86 -1.56 -11.60
C SER A 86 -6.27 -2.03 -12.93
N VAL A 87 -5.03 -1.64 -13.24
CA VAL A 87 -4.33 -2.10 -14.46
C VAL A 87 -4.10 -3.60 -14.43
N ILE A 88 -3.69 -4.17 -13.28
CA ILE A 88 -3.51 -5.62 -13.11
C ILE A 88 -4.83 -6.34 -13.33
N LEU A 89 -5.91 -5.89 -12.68
CA LEU A 89 -7.24 -6.47 -12.81
C LEU A 89 -7.72 -6.46 -14.28
N ILE A 90 -7.59 -5.32 -14.97
CA ILE A 90 -7.96 -5.21 -16.38
C ILE A 90 -7.10 -6.14 -17.26
N SER A 91 -5.82 -6.27 -16.94
CA SER A 91 -4.92 -7.15 -17.70
C SER A 91 -5.30 -8.63 -17.56
N TRP A 92 -5.71 -9.06 -16.37
CA TRP A 92 -6.19 -10.43 -16.13
C TRP A 92 -7.52 -10.69 -16.81
N ILE A 93 -8.50 -9.79 -16.64
CA ILE A 93 -9.79 -9.87 -17.36
C ILE A 93 -9.56 -9.96 -18.87
N ARG A 94 -8.66 -9.14 -19.42
CA ARG A 94 -8.31 -9.17 -20.83
C ARG A 94 -7.68 -10.51 -21.23
N ALA A 95 -6.80 -11.08 -20.42
CA ALA A 95 -6.16 -12.36 -20.71
C ALA A 95 -7.19 -13.49 -20.78
N ASP A 96 -8.11 -13.56 -19.80
CA ASP A 96 -9.14 -14.60 -19.76
C ASP A 96 -10.13 -14.49 -20.91
N LEU A 97 -10.54 -13.26 -21.27
CA LEU A 97 -11.38 -13.02 -22.44
C LEU A 97 -10.72 -13.40 -23.78
N LEU A 98 -9.40 -13.34 -23.87
CA LEU A 98 -8.66 -13.68 -25.08
C LEU A 98 -8.33 -15.18 -25.19
N ASN A 99 -8.10 -15.84 -24.07
CA ASN A 99 -7.70 -17.25 -24.03
C ASN A 99 -8.91 -18.18 -23.96
N ASP A 100 -9.89 -17.90 -23.08
CA ASP A 100 -11.00 -18.80 -22.76
C ASP A 100 -12.33 -18.02 -22.60
N PRO A 101 -12.83 -17.36 -23.66
CA PRO A 101 -14.01 -16.47 -23.58
C PRO A 101 -15.30 -17.15 -23.13
N GLY A 102 -15.41 -18.48 -23.29
CA GLY A 102 -16.59 -19.26 -22.90
C GLY A 102 -16.69 -19.55 -21.40
N GLU A 103 -15.60 -19.42 -20.67
CA GLU A 103 -15.51 -19.71 -19.23
C GLU A 103 -15.35 -18.44 -18.37
N PHE A 104 -15.30 -17.27 -19.02
CA PHE A 104 -15.15 -15.99 -18.32
C PHE A 104 -16.31 -15.75 -17.34
N SER A 105 -15.96 -15.57 -16.07
CA SER A 105 -16.88 -15.18 -15.00
C SER A 105 -16.27 -14.06 -14.19
N LEU A 106 -16.79 -12.83 -14.33
CA LEU A 106 -16.33 -11.64 -13.58
C LEU A 106 -16.37 -11.84 -12.05
N PHE A 107 -17.21 -12.77 -11.57
CA PHE A 107 -17.35 -13.10 -10.16
C PHE A 107 -16.60 -14.37 -9.77
N SER A 108 -15.64 -14.83 -10.57
CA SER A 108 -14.74 -15.91 -10.18
C SER A 108 -14.01 -15.52 -8.89
N PRO A 109 -14.37 -16.13 -7.74
CA PRO A 109 -13.82 -15.72 -6.44
C PRO A 109 -12.33 -16.04 -6.34
N ASP A 110 -11.84 -16.97 -7.14
CA ASP A 110 -10.48 -17.45 -7.04
C ASP A 110 -9.49 -16.54 -7.80
N VAL A 111 -9.98 -15.80 -8.81
CA VAL A 111 -9.13 -15.02 -9.72
C VAL A 111 -9.23 -13.52 -9.45
N TYR A 112 -10.45 -12.97 -9.35
CA TYR A 112 -10.65 -11.51 -9.30
C TYR A 112 -10.92 -10.97 -7.90
N PHE A 113 -11.28 -11.84 -6.95
CA PHE A 113 -11.60 -11.42 -5.59
C PHE A 113 -10.46 -10.62 -4.96
N TRP A 114 -9.23 -11.13 -5.05
CA TRP A 114 -8.08 -10.51 -4.40
C TRP A 114 -7.79 -9.08 -4.89
N PRO A 115 -7.61 -8.82 -6.20
CA PRO A 115 -7.39 -7.46 -6.68
C PRO A 115 -8.59 -6.54 -6.40
N VAL A 116 -9.83 -7.02 -6.53
CA VAL A 116 -11.03 -6.21 -6.23
C VAL A 116 -11.10 -5.84 -4.75
N PHE A 117 -10.88 -6.81 -3.86
CA PHE A 117 -10.84 -6.60 -2.42
C PHE A 117 -9.78 -5.57 -2.03
N MET A 118 -8.59 -5.68 -2.62
CA MET A 118 -7.49 -4.76 -2.34
C MET A 118 -7.77 -3.34 -2.84
N ILE A 119 -8.42 -3.17 -4.00
CA ILE A 119 -8.86 -1.86 -4.48
C ILE A 119 -9.85 -1.24 -3.51
N ILE A 120 -10.88 -2.00 -3.09
CA ILE A 120 -11.91 -1.52 -2.16
C ILE A 120 -11.30 -1.14 -0.81
N LEU A 121 -10.43 -1.99 -0.26
CA LEU A 121 -9.74 -1.73 1.00
C LEU A 121 -8.89 -0.45 0.90
N THR A 122 -8.14 -0.30 -0.19
CA THR A 122 -7.28 0.87 -0.43
C THR A 122 -8.11 2.14 -0.60
N ALA A 123 -9.25 2.06 -1.30
CA ALA A 123 -10.20 3.17 -1.45
C ALA A 123 -10.83 3.57 -0.09
N ALA A 124 -11.15 2.60 0.77
CA ALA A 124 -11.67 2.86 2.11
C ALA A 124 -10.63 3.57 2.98
N VAL A 125 -9.36 3.16 2.92
CA VAL A 125 -8.24 3.82 3.61
C VAL A 125 -8.04 5.24 3.07
N LEU A 126 -8.10 5.43 1.76
CA LEU A 126 -8.01 6.75 1.14
C LEU A 126 -9.15 7.67 1.59
N TYR A 127 -10.39 7.16 1.61
CA TYR A 127 -11.54 7.89 2.13
C TYR A 127 -11.34 8.29 3.59
N TYR A 128 -10.79 7.40 4.43
CA TYR A 128 -10.46 7.71 5.81
C TYR A 128 -9.41 8.84 5.92
N PHE A 129 -8.40 8.87 5.05
CA PHE A 129 -7.40 9.94 4.98
C PHE A 129 -7.99 11.32 4.64
N TYR A 130 -9.11 11.37 3.93
CA TYR A 130 -9.83 12.61 3.62
C TYR A 130 -10.73 13.11 4.76
N GLN A 131 -10.94 12.32 5.81
CA GLN A 131 -11.80 12.73 6.92
C GLN A 131 -11.26 13.99 7.61
N PRO A 132 -12.13 14.96 7.98
CA PRO A 132 -11.69 16.22 8.56
C PRO A 132 -10.83 16.09 9.83
N HIS A 133 -11.11 15.09 10.66
CA HIS A 133 -10.36 14.84 11.89
C HIS A 133 -8.94 14.29 11.61
N VAL A 134 -8.76 13.50 10.55
CA VAL A 134 -7.45 12.99 10.10
C VAL A 134 -6.65 14.10 9.46
N ARG A 135 -7.26 14.86 8.54
CA ARG A 135 -6.61 16.03 7.94
C ARG A 135 -6.21 17.06 9.00
N GLY A 136 -7.09 17.30 9.97
CA GLY A 136 -6.86 18.18 11.11
C GLY A 136 -5.65 17.75 11.93
N TYR A 137 -5.49 16.45 12.19
CA TYR A 137 -4.34 15.87 12.90
C TYR A 137 -3.00 16.19 12.21
N PHE A 138 -2.92 16.02 10.88
CA PHE A 138 -1.70 16.31 10.13
C PHE A 138 -1.45 17.81 9.91
N SER A 139 -2.50 18.64 9.87
CA SER A 139 -2.38 20.10 9.69
C SER A 139 -2.12 20.87 11.00
N GLY A 140 -2.50 20.30 12.14
CA GLY A 140 -2.44 20.95 13.45
C GLY A 140 -1.01 21.21 13.95
N LEU A 141 -0.03 20.45 13.45
CA LEU A 141 1.39 20.55 13.81
C LEU A 141 2.17 21.65 13.10
N ASN A 142 1.60 22.31 12.08
CA ASN A 142 2.25 23.43 11.38
C ASN A 142 1.91 24.80 12.01
N LYS A 143 1.36 24.83 13.23
CA LYS A 143 0.98 26.06 13.95
C LYS A 143 1.89 26.36 15.15
N GLU A 144 3.03 25.68 15.27
CA GLU A 144 4.09 26.01 16.23
C GLU A 144 5.31 26.62 15.53
#